data_AF-A0A536UFN3-F1
#
_entry.id   AF-A0A536UFN3-F1
#
_cell.length_a   1.000
_cell.length_b   1.000
_cell.length_c   1.000
_cell.angle_alpha   90.00
_cell.angle_beta   90.00
_cell.angle_gamma   90.00
#
_symmetry.space_group_name_H-M   'P 1'
#
loop_
_entity.id
_entity.type
_entity.pdbx_description
1 polymer ?
#
loop_
_entity_poly.entity_id
_entity_poly.type
_entity_poly.pdbx_seq_one_letter_code
_entity_poly.pdbx_strand_id
1 'polypeptide(L)'
;PTVTGAGTGTFLLERDSGVYTELQPGSYVFMDADYGRNELNSSDPVFAQSLYVWTTVMSAPADDRAIVDAGLKAFSVDSGLPLVADRPELECTKASDEHGVLRVPSGAKNLRVGDKIRLVPGHCDPTVNLHDWLVGVRKGRVECVWPVSARGALL
;
A
#
# COMPACT_ATOMS: atom_id res chain seq x y z
N PRO A 1 -28.34 -18.29 15.68
CA PRO A 1 -28.29 -16.88 15.19
C PRO A 1 -26.85 -16.60 14.74
N THR A 2 -26.66 -15.74 13.72
CA THR A 2 -25.33 -15.35 13.25
C THR A 2 -24.86 -14.09 13.97
N VAL A 3 -23.60 -14.10 14.42
CA VAL A 3 -22.85 -12.93 14.89
C VAL A 3 -21.63 -12.79 13.99
N THR A 4 -21.51 -11.67 13.27
CA THR A 4 -20.48 -11.46 12.25
C THR A 4 -19.82 -10.08 12.38
N GLY A 5 -18.53 -9.99 12.06
CA GLY A 5 -17.74 -8.76 12.14
C GLY A 5 -16.23 -9.03 12.18
N ALA A 6 -15.48 -8.20 12.90
CA ALA A 6 -14.01 -8.18 12.95
C ALA A 6 -13.32 -7.71 11.66
N GLY A 7 -12.13 -7.13 11.82
CA GLY A 7 -11.27 -6.69 10.71
C GLY A 7 -9.91 -7.37 10.76
N THR A 8 -9.06 -7.07 9.77
CA THR A 8 -7.71 -7.62 9.68
C THR A 8 -6.87 -7.38 10.94
N GLY A 9 -7.10 -6.28 11.66
CA GLY A 9 -6.38 -5.96 12.89
C GLY A 9 -6.89 -6.67 14.14
N THR A 10 -8.13 -7.19 14.12
CA THR A 10 -8.78 -7.78 15.31
C THR A 10 -9.14 -9.25 15.14
N PHE A 11 -8.99 -9.82 13.93
CA PHE A 11 -9.49 -11.17 13.63
C PHE A 11 -8.95 -12.26 14.56
N LEU A 12 -7.73 -12.12 15.10
CA LEU A 12 -7.16 -13.08 16.06
C LEU A 12 -7.90 -13.07 17.38
N LEU A 13 -8.16 -11.87 17.92
CA LEU A 13 -8.90 -11.69 19.17
C LEU A 13 -10.32 -12.23 19.02
N GLU A 14 -10.96 -11.95 17.89
CA GLU A 14 -12.35 -12.32 17.67
C GLU A 14 -12.55 -13.77 17.26
N ARG A 15 -11.55 -14.41 16.63
CA ARG A 15 -11.52 -15.86 16.42
C ARG A 15 -11.56 -16.61 17.74
N ASP A 16 -10.80 -16.14 18.73
CA ASP A 16 -10.59 -16.83 20.00
C ASP A 16 -11.59 -16.43 21.09
N SER A 17 -12.47 -15.45 20.82
CA SER A 17 -13.45 -14.96 21.79
C SER A 17 -14.60 -15.94 22.08
N GLY A 18 -14.88 -16.86 21.15
CA GLY A 18 -16.03 -17.76 21.22
C GLY A 18 -17.40 -17.09 21.00
N VAL A 19 -17.41 -15.80 20.61
CA VAL A 19 -18.63 -15.01 20.38
C VAL A 19 -18.99 -14.94 18.90
N TYR A 20 -18.02 -14.67 18.04
CA TYR A 20 -18.24 -14.51 16.60
C TYR A 20 -18.43 -15.86 15.92
N THR A 21 -19.43 -15.94 15.05
CA THR A 21 -19.71 -17.13 14.23
C THR A 21 -19.17 -16.98 12.79
N GLU A 22 -18.82 -15.76 12.39
CA GLU A 22 -18.23 -15.41 11.10
C GLU A 22 -17.30 -14.20 11.28
N LEU A 23 -16.18 -14.17 10.54
CA LEU A 23 -15.21 -13.07 10.56
C LEU A 23 -15.15 -12.40 9.19
N GLN A 24 -14.94 -11.08 9.15
CA GLN A 24 -14.99 -10.25 7.95
C GLN A 24 -13.69 -9.45 7.66
N PRO A 25 -12.48 -10.00 7.83
CA PRO A 25 -11.26 -9.30 7.44
C PRO A 25 -11.17 -9.17 5.91
N GLY A 26 -10.79 -7.98 5.43
CA GLY A 26 -10.61 -7.69 4.00
C GLY A 26 -9.16 -7.41 3.64
N SER A 27 -8.57 -6.37 4.24
CA SER A 27 -7.25 -5.84 3.90
C SER A 27 -6.10 -6.84 4.04
N TYR A 28 -6.28 -7.96 4.76
CA TYR A 28 -5.25 -8.99 4.98
C TYR A 28 -4.66 -9.60 3.69
N VAL A 29 -5.42 -9.56 2.59
CA VAL A 29 -4.95 -10.05 1.28
C VAL A 29 -3.87 -9.14 0.67
N PHE A 30 -3.87 -7.86 1.03
CA PHE A 30 -3.01 -6.83 0.46
C PHE A 30 -1.98 -6.28 1.43
N MET A 31 -2.44 -5.97 2.65
CA MET A 31 -1.77 -5.12 3.62
C MET A 31 -1.50 -3.71 3.08
N ASP A 32 -1.17 -2.80 3.99
CA ASP A 32 -0.78 -1.43 3.71
C ASP A 32 0.13 -0.92 4.81
N ALA A 33 0.60 0.32 4.66
CA ALA A 33 1.50 0.94 5.63
C ALA A 33 0.84 1.15 6.99
N ASP A 34 -0.50 1.29 7.07
CA ASP A 34 -1.21 1.47 8.33
C ASP A 34 -1.30 0.16 9.12
N TYR A 35 -1.77 -0.92 8.48
CA TYR A 35 -1.74 -2.25 9.10
C TYR A 35 -0.31 -2.70 9.42
N GLY A 36 0.68 -2.33 8.60
CA GLY A 36 2.08 -2.64 8.83
C GLY A 36 2.69 -1.98 10.08
N ARG A 37 2.02 -0.99 10.68
CA ARG A 37 2.42 -0.35 11.95
C ARG A 37 1.90 -1.07 13.18
N ASN A 38 0.96 -2.00 13.04
CA ASN A 38 0.40 -2.72 14.18
C ASN A 38 1.47 -3.58 14.86
N GLU A 39 1.45 -3.58 16.19
CA GLU A 39 2.26 -4.49 16.98
C GLU A 39 1.66 -5.89 16.90
N LEU A 40 2.51 -6.88 16.64
CA LEU A 40 2.15 -8.29 16.59
C LEU A 40 2.93 -9.05 17.66
N ASN A 41 2.30 -10.02 18.30
CA ASN A 41 3.02 -10.97 19.14
C ASN A 41 3.85 -11.90 18.26
N SER A 42 4.90 -12.49 18.82
CA SER A 42 5.79 -13.40 18.10
C SER A 42 5.09 -14.64 17.52
N SER A 43 3.94 -15.02 18.08
CA SER A 43 3.11 -16.14 17.63
C SER A 43 2.02 -15.74 16.63
N ASP A 44 1.80 -14.44 16.41
CA ASP A 44 0.70 -13.99 15.57
C ASP A 44 1.03 -14.23 14.09
N PRO A 45 0.06 -14.69 13.28
CA PRO A 45 0.24 -14.80 11.84
C PRO A 45 0.55 -13.43 11.22
N VAL A 46 1.59 -13.41 10.39
CA VAL A 46 2.00 -12.22 9.63
C VAL A 46 1.50 -12.35 8.20
N PHE A 47 0.71 -11.39 7.74
CA PHE A 47 0.33 -11.27 6.35
C PHE A 47 1.40 -10.52 5.56
N ALA A 48 1.70 -11.00 4.35
CA ALA A 48 2.70 -10.40 3.49
C ALA A 48 2.13 -9.18 2.74
N GLN A 49 2.94 -8.14 2.58
CA GLN A 49 2.62 -7.03 1.67
C GLN A 49 2.52 -7.54 0.23
N SER A 50 1.38 -7.33 -0.41
CA SER A 50 1.13 -7.77 -1.79
C SER A 50 0.61 -6.67 -2.72
N LEU A 51 0.10 -5.57 -2.17
CA LEU A 51 -0.32 -4.40 -2.94
C LEU A 51 0.78 -3.35 -3.02
N TYR A 52 1.02 -2.83 -4.22
CA TYR A 52 1.97 -1.76 -4.48
C TYR A 52 1.44 -0.81 -5.55
N VAL A 53 1.76 0.47 -5.42
CA VAL A 53 1.68 1.44 -6.54
C VAL A 53 3.05 1.49 -7.21
N TRP A 54 3.09 1.20 -8.50
CA TRP A 54 4.34 1.24 -9.29
C TRP A 54 4.48 2.62 -9.92
N THR A 55 5.55 3.33 -9.58
CA THR A 55 5.82 4.69 -10.05
C THR A 55 7.20 4.81 -10.72
N THR A 56 7.39 5.88 -11.48
CA THR A 56 8.64 6.25 -12.16
C THR A 56 9.17 7.54 -11.57
N VAL A 57 10.47 7.59 -11.32
CA VAL A 57 11.15 8.88 -11.08
C VAL A 57 11.10 9.68 -12.36
N MET A 58 10.39 10.80 -12.35
CA MET A 58 10.23 11.68 -13.51
C MET A 58 11.11 12.94 -13.41
N SER A 59 11.59 13.27 -12.21
CA SER A 59 12.53 14.37 -11.98
C SER A 59 13.43 14.10 -10.78
N ALA A 60 14.69 14.53 -10.85
CA ALA A 60 15.66 14.50 -9.76
C ALA A 60 16.35 15.88 -9.66
N PRO A 61 15.64 16.90 -9.15
CA PRO A 61 16.07 18.29 -9.25
C PRO A 61 17.18 18.67 -8.25
N ALA A 62 17.45 17.84 -7.25
CA ALA A 62 18.50 18.03 -6.25
C ALA A 62 18.91 16.68 -5.64
N ASP A 63 20.07 16.64 -4.98
CA ASP A 63 20.60 15.41 -4.36
C ASP A 63 19.75 14.92 -3.18
N ASP A 64 18.95 15.79 -2.57
CA ASP A 64 18.14 15.50 -1.39
C ASP A 64 16.71 15.04 -1.71
N ARG A 65 16.29 15.08 -2.99
CA ARG A 65 14.92 14.72 -3.38
C ARG A 65 14.76 14.27 -4.82
N ALA A 66 13.81 13.37 -5.02
CA ALA A 66 13.31 12.96 -6.33
C ALA A 66 11.78 13.11 -6.39
N ILE A 67 11.25 13.29 -7.60
CA ILE A 67 9.82 13.41 -7.88
C ILE A 67 9.39 12.20 -8.69
N VAL A 68 8.32 11.55 -8.25
CA VAL A 68 7.74 10.38 -8.89
C VAL A 68 6.36 10.68 -9.46
N ASP A 69 5.96 9.95 -10.51
CA ASP A 69 4.70 10.12 -11.26
C ASP A 69 3.45 9.53 -10.57
N ALA A 70 3.48 9.38 -9.24
CA ALA A 70 2.37 8.90 -8.43
C ALA A 70 2.08 9.89 -7.29
N GLY A 71 0.85 10.41 -7.29
CA GLY A 71 0.33 11.32 -6.27
C GLY A 71 -1.04 10.89 -5.74
N LEU A 72 -1.86 11.86 -5.33
CA LEU A 72 -3.19 11.64 -4.76
C LEU A 72 -4.17 10.94 -5.71
N LYS A 73 -3.93 10.97 -7.03
CA LYS A 73 -4.72 10.21 -8.00
C LYS A 73 -4.24 8.76 -8.18
N ALA A 74 -3.12 8.40 -7.58
CA ALA A 74 -2.55 7.06 -7.62
C ALA A 74 -2.67 6.31 -6.28
N PHE A 75 -2.71 7.03 -5.15
CA PHE A 75 -2.91 6.46 -3.82
C PHE A 75 -3.65 7.45 -2.90
N SER A 76 -4.34 6.90 -1.90
CA SER A 76 -4.92 7.69 -0.82
C SER A 76 -3.89 8.01 0.26
N VAL A 77 -4.12 9.11 1.00
CA VAL A 77 -3.27 9.58 2.11
C VAL A 77 -4.05 9.76 3.42
N ASP A 78 -5.27 9.22 3.49
CA ASP A 78 -6.12 9.26 4.68
C ASP A 78 -5.47 8.58 5.91
N SER A 79 -4.70 7.51 5.69
CA SER A 79 -3.87 6.87 6.73
C SER A 79 -2.37 7.15 6.59
N GLY A 80 -2.02 8.32 6.04
CA GLY A 80 -0.64 8.79 5.88
C GLY A 80 -0.06 8.53 4.48
N LEU A 81 1.17 9.01 4.28
CA LEU A 81 1.90 8.87 3.02
C LEU A 81 2.37 7.43 2.78
N PRO A 82 2.55 7.01 1.52
CA PRO A 82 3.04 5.67 1.22
C PRO A 82 4.48 5.45 1.69
N LEU A 83 4.83 4.21 1.96
CA LEU A 83 6.22 3.79 2.24
C LEU A 83 6.93 3.37 0.95
N VAL A 84 8.23 3.60 0.86
CA VAL A 84 9.05 3.19 -0.29
C VAL A 84 9.49 1.74 -0.09
N ALA A 85 8.99 0.81 -0.92
CA ALA A 85 9.24 -0.62 -0.74
C ALA A 85 10.65 -1.05 -1.16
N ASP A 86 11.12 -0.55 -2.31
CA ASP A 86 12.38 -1.01 -2.92
C ASP A 86 13.62 -0.36 -2.31
N ARG A 87 13.44 0.76 -1.62
CA ARG A 87 14.49 1.60 -1.04
C ARG A 87 14.00 2.17 0.31
N PRO A 88 13.97 1.35 1.38
CA PRO A 88 13.39 1.74 2.67
C PRO A 88 14.06 2.94 3.34
N GLU A 89 15.26 3.31 2.92
CA GLU A 89 15.94 4.52 3.37
C GLU A 89 15.33 5.82 2.78
N LEU A 90 14.53 5.71 1.72
CA LEU A 90 13.83 6.84 1.13
C LEU A 90 12.48 7.04 1.82
N GLU A 91 12.06 8.30 1.90
CA GLU A 91 10.80 8.69 2.55
C GLU A 91 9.91 9.43 1.56
N CYS A 92 8.66 9.00 1.38
CA CYS A 92 7.67 9.85 0.70
C CYS A 92 7.22 10.95 1.67
N THR A 93 7.50 12.20 1.33
CA THR A 93 7.31 13.36 2.24
C THR A 93 6.16 14.26 1.85
N LYS A 94 5.70 14.16 0.60
CA LYS A 94 4.60 14.95 0.07
C LYS A 94 3.96 14.23 -1.10
N ALA A 95 2.65 14.39 -1.23
CA ALA A 95 1.90 14.07 -2.44
C ALA A 95 1.13 15.32 -2.89
N SER A 96 1.09 15.53 -4.20
CA SER A 96 0.15 16.40 -4.92
C SER A 96 -0.72 15.51 -5.81
N ASP A 97 -1.61 16.06 -6.63
CA ASP A 97 -2.47 15.29 -7.53
C ASP A 97 -1.74 14.17 -8.30
N GLU A 98 -0.67 14.50 -9.01
CA GLU A 98 0.04 13.58 -9.91
C GLU A 98 1.47 13.26 -9.48
N HIS A 99 1.97 13.91 -8.41
CA HIS A 99 3.38 13.83 -8.04
C HIS A 99 3.59 13.50 -6.57
N GLY A 100 4.51 12.58 -6.32
CA GLY A 100 5.07 12.27 -5.00
C GLY A 100 6.48 12.81 -4.87
N VAL A 101 6.85 13.26 -3.67
CA VAL A 101 8.21 13.73 -3.34
C VAL A 101 8.91 12.70 -2.46
N LEU A 102 9.96 12.09 -2.98
CA LEU A 102 10.83 11.19 -2.23
C LEU A 102 12.02 11.97 -1.68
N ARG A 103 12.21 11.98 -0.37
CA ARG A 103 13.42 12.47 0.29
C ARG A 103 14.52 11.42 0.14
N VAL A 104 15.70 11.87 -0.25
CA VAL A 104 16.92 11.06 -0.35
C VAL A 104 17.83 11.48 0.80
N PRO A 105 18.09 10.61 1.81
CA PRO A 105 18.98 10.98 2.91
C PRO A 105 20.43 11.10 2.42
N SER A 106 21.22 11.90 3.12
CA SER A 106 22.65 12.07 2.81
C SER A 106 23.38 10.73 2.80
N GLY A 107 24.21 10.50 1.78
CA GLY A 107 24.96 9.25 1.61
C GLY A 107 24.18 8.12 0.94
N ALA A 108 22.86 8.25 0.73
CA ALA A 108 22.12 7.31 -0.11
C ALA A 108 22.46 7.51 -1.59
N LYS A 109 22.36 6.43 -2.37
CA LYS A 109 22.51 6.51 -3.82
C LYS A 109 21.35 7.31 -4.42
N ASN A 110 21.69 8.37 -5.16
CA ASN A 110 20.75 9.20 -5.90
C ASN A 110 19.85 8.37 -6.82
N LEU A 111 18.59 8.76 -6.89
CA LEU A 111 17.64 8.30 -7.90
C LEU A 111 17.87 9.03 -9.22
N ARG A 112 17.67 8.32 -10.33
CA ARG A 112 17.77 8.88 -11.68
C ARG A 112 16.40 8.89 -12.33
N VAL A 113 16.19 9.84 -13.23
CA VAL A 113 15.00 9.85 -14.09
C VAL A 113 14.89 8.52 -14.84
N GLY A 114 13.69 7.92 -14.79
CA GLY A 114 13.39 6.60 -15.36
C GLY A 114 13.52 5.44 -14.36
N ASP A 115 14.16 5.63 -13.20
CA ASP A 115 14.20 4.59 -12.16
C ASP A 115 12.76 4.25 -11.71
N LYS A 116 12.52 2.97 -11.49
CA LYS A 116 11.22 2.41 -11.12
C LYS A 116 11.18 2.13 -9.63
N ILE A 117 10.10 2.56 -8.96
CA ILE A 117 9.93 2.42 -7.51
C ILE A 117 8.53 1.89 -7.22
N ARG A 118 8.44 0.95 -6.28
CA ARG A 118 7.18 0.48 -5.69
C ARG A 118 6.92 1.21 -4.38
N LEU A 119 5.68 1.64 -4.23
CA LEU A 119 5.16 2.31 -3.05
C LEU A 119 4.14 1.39 -2.37
N VAL A 120 4.26 1.21 -1.05
CA VAL A 120 3.21 0.61 -0.22
C VAL A 120 2.23 1.71 0.14
N PRO A 121 0.94 1.61 -0.25
CA PRO A 121 -0.02 2.67 0.04
C PRO A 121 -0.23 2.87 1.55
N GLY A 122 -0.66 4.06 1.95
CA GLY A 122 -1.06 4.34 3.33
C GLY A 122 -2.23 3.45 3.78
N HIS A 123 -3.22 3.31 2.90
CA HIS A 123 -4.44 2.52 3.11
C HIS A 123 -4.85 1.85 1.80
N CYS A 124 -5.08 0.53 1.83
CA CYS A 124 -5.30 -0.25 0.61
C CYS A 124 -6.67 0.00 -0.05
N ASP A 125 -7.77 -0.03 0.70
CA ASP A 125 -9.14 0.09 0.18
C ASP A 125 -9.40 1.37 -0.64
N PRO A 126 -9.15 2.59 -0.10
CA PRO A 126 -9.35 3.82 -0.88
C PRO A 126 -8.36 3.93 -2.03
N THR A 127 -7.16 3.33 -1.92
CA THR A 127 -6.20 3.30 -3.02
C THR A 127 -6.70 2.43 -4.16
N VAL A 128 -7.17 1.20 -3.89
CA VAL A 128 -7.74 0.30 -4.92
C VAL A 128 -8.92 0.95 -5.63
N ASN A 129 -9.74 1.72 -4.92
CA ASN A 129 -10.88 2.44 -5.52
C ASN A 129 -10.49 3.55 -6.53
N LEU A 130 -9.20 3.93 -6.61
CA LEU A 130 -8.69 4.86 -7.63
C LEU A 130 -8.34 4.17 -8.95
N HIS A 131 -8.19 2.85 -8.96
CA HIS A 131 -7.69 2.09 -10.11
C HIS A 131 -8.80 1.25 -10.73
N ASP A 132 -8.96 1.35 -12.05
CA ASP A 132 -9.87 0.45 -12.75
C ASP A 132 -9.38 -1.01 -12.67
N TRP A 133 -8.05 -1.24 -12.70
CA TRP A 133 -7.44 -2.55 -12.92
C TRP A 133 -6.34 -2.84 -11.89
N LEU A 134 -6.21 -4.10 -11.46
CA LEU A 134 -5.08 -4.62 -10.68
C LEU A 134 -4.16 -5.44 -11.58
N VAL A 135 -2.86 -5.13 -11.58
CA VAL A 135 -1.85 -5.85 -12.37
C VAL A 135 -1.19 -6.92 -11.50
N GLY A 136 -1.51 -8.19 -11.76
CA GLY A 136 -0.94 -9.33 -11.03
C GLY A 136 0.43 -9.71 -11.56
N VAL A 137 1.43 -9.70 -10.69
CA VAL A 137 2.84 -9.99 -11.01
C VAL A 137 3.31 -11.25 -10.29
N ARG A 138 3.86 -12.21 -11.03
CA ARG A 138 4.48 -13.42 -10.49
C ARG A 138 5.91 -13.54 -11.01
N LYS A 139 6.87 -13.75 -10.09
CA LYS A 139 8.30 -13.92 -10.42
C LYS A 139 8.83 -12.79 -11.34
N GLY A 140 8.43 -11.55 -11.06
CA GLY A 140 8.85 -10.36 -11.81
C GLY A 140 8.22 -10.21 -13.20
N ARG A 141 7.19 -10.97 -13.53
CA ARG A 141 6.46 -10.87 -14.81
C ARG A 141 4.98 -10.66 -14.57
N VAL A 142 4.35 -9.81 -15.39
CA VAL A 142 2.89 -9.68 -15.42
C VAL A 142 2.29 -11.02 -15.87
N GLU A 143 1.36 -11.53 -15.08
CA GLU A 143 0.68 -12.82 -15.33
C GLU A 143 -0.80 -12.61 -15.62
N CYS A 144 -1.43 -11.64 -14.95
CA CYS A 144 -2.83 -11.32 -15.15
C CYS A 144 -3.09 -9.83 -14.93
N VAL A 145 -4.25 -9.39 -15.41
CA VAL A 145 -4.79 -8.08 -15.14
C VAL A 145 -6.26 -8.26 -14.79
N TRP A 146 -6.65 -7.85 -13.58
CA TRP A 146 -8.00 -8.04 -13.06
C TRP A 146 -8.75 -6.73 -13.03
N PRO A 147 -10.00 -6.66 -13.52
CA PRO A 147 -10.83 -5.48 -13.34
C PRO A 147 -11.23 -5.35 -11.87
N VAL A 148 -11.15 -4.12 -11.35
CA VAL A 148 -11.79 -3.69 -10.10
C VAL A 148 -13.25 -3.36 -10.44
N SER A 149 -14.05 -4.40 -10.72
CA SER A 149 -15.40 -4.25 -11.29
C SER A 149 -16.36 -3.45 -10.41
N ALA A 150 -16.09 -3.34 -9.11
CA ALA A 150 -16.88 -2.57 -8.15
C ALA A 150 -16.33 -1.15 -7.89
N ARG A 151 -15.33 -0.69 -8.64
CA ARG A 151 -14.75 0.65 -8.46
C ARG A 151 -15.84 1.72 -8.54
N GLY A 152 -15.88 2.60 -7.55
CA GLY A 152 -16.85 3.70 -7.48
C GLY A 152 -18.29 3.26 -7.22
N ALA A 153 -18.55 1.97 -6.99
CA ALA A 153 -19.85 1.48 -6.53
C ALA A 153 -19.98 1.75 -5.02
N LEU A 154 -20.26 3.02 -4.70
CA LEU A 154 -20.52 3.46 -3.33
C LEU A 154 -21.98 3.17 -2.97
N LEU A 155 -22.21 2.86 -1.70
CA LEU A 155 -23.53 2.56 -1.11
C LEU A 155 -24.54 3.68 -1.33
#